data_AF-A0A924TBH3-F1
#
_entry.id   AF-A0A924TBH3-F1
#
_cell.length_a   1.000
_cell.length_b   1.000
_cell.length_c   1.000
_cell.angle_alpha   90.00
_cell.angle_beta   90.00
_cell.angle_gamma   90.00
#
_symmetry.space_group_name_H-M   'P 1'
#
loop_
_entity.id
_entity.type
_entity.pdbx_description
1 polymer ?
#
loop_
_entity_poly.entity_id
_entity_poly.type
_entity_poly.pdbx_seq_one_letter_code
_entity_poly.pdbx_strand_id
1 'polypeptide(L)'
;RFTPEVLPLWKPNKDFATLLATLEKRTPLKKASNLKIPEKMQAIHDRSEGTLGDMCDLFKELAIDAIRTKTEEISLEKINAINWLPPSKRKVHQRL
;
A
#
# COMPACT_ATOMS: atom_id res chain seq x y z
N ARG A 1 -28.49 -16.18 5.07
CA ARG A 1 -27.10 -16.56 4.75
C ARG A 1 -26.67 -15.71 3.57
N PHE A 2 -25.56 -14.98 3.66
CA PHE A 2 -25.04 -14.20 2.53
C PHE A 2 -24.22 -15.09 1.61
N THR A 3 -24.35 -14.88 0.30
CA THR A 3 -23.49 -15.50 -0.71
C THR A 3 -22.18 -14.70 -0.77
N PRO A 4 -21.01 -15.35 -0.60
CA PRO A 4 -19.75 -14.64 -0.72
C PRO A 4 -19.49 -14.27 -2.18
N GLU A 5 -19.28 -12.97 -2.42
CA GLU A 5 -18.82 -12.44 -3.71
C GLU A 5 -17.30 -12.31 -3.69
N VAL A 6 -16.64 -12.77 -4.76
CA VAL A 6 -15.19 -12.68 -4.88
C VAL A 6 -14.83 -11.35 -5.51
N LEU A 7 -14.16 -10.49 -4.72
CA LEU A 7 -13.63 -9.25 -5.25
C LEU A 7 -12.35 -9.51 -6.05
N PRO A 8 -12.22 -8.94 -7.27
CA PRO A 8 -11.01 -9.08 -8.05
C PRO A 8 -9.83 -8.36 -7.38
N LEU A 9 -8.63 -8.86 -7.60
CA LEU A 9 -7.40 -8.18 -7.19
C LEU A 9 -7.19 -6.92 -8.05
N TRP A 10 -6.69 -5.88 -7.39
CA TRP A 10 -6.25 -4.66 -8.06
C TRP A 10 -5.02 -4.95 -8.92
N LYS A 11 -4.94 -4.26 -10.06
CA LYS A 11 -3.80 -4.31 -10.98
C LYS A 11 -3.06 -2.97 -10.93
N PRO A 12 -1.75 -2.90 -11.21
CA PRO A 12 -1.00 -1.64 -11.26
C PRO A 12 -1.38 -0.84 -12.52
N ASN A 13 -2.60 -0.30 -12.53
CA ASN A 13 -3.21 0.40 -13.64
C ASN A 13 -3.65 1.82 -13.21
N LYS A 14 -4.36 2.53 -14.10
CA LYS A 14 -4.84 3.88 -13.86
C LYS A 14 -5.77 3.99 -12.63
N ASP A 15 -6.58 2.98 -12.36
CA ASP A 15 -7.49 2.99 -11.20
C ASP A 15 -6.69 2.88 -9.90
N PHE A 16 -5.69 2.00 -9.88
CA PHE A 16 -4.77 1.87 -8.74
C PHE A 16 -3.94 3.15 -8.54
N ALA A 17 -3.46 3.78 -9.62
CA ALA A 17 -2.81 5.09 -9.56
C ALA A 17 -3.71 6.17 -8.95
N THR A 18 -4.99 6.17 -9.33
CA THR A 18 -6.00 7.12 -8.83
C THR A 18 -6.28 6.90 -7.34
N LEU A 19 -6.32 5.64 -6.92
CA LEU A 19 -6.46 5.26 -5.52
C LEU A 19 -5.27 5.75 -4.69
N LEU A 20 -4.04 5.48 -5.12
CA LEU A 20 -2.83 5.95 -4.44
C LEU A 20 -2.79 7.48 -4.34
N ALA A 21 -3.15 8.19 -5.41
CA ALA A 21 -3.25 9.65 -5.40
C ALA A 21 -4.31 10.17 -4.42
N THR A 22 -5.40 9.43 -4.25
CA THR A 22 -6.46 9.78 -3.29
C THR A 22 -5.98 9.58 -1.85
N LEU A 23 -5.26 8.49 -1.57
CA LEU A 23 -4.65 8.25 -0.26
C LEU A 23 -3.61 9.32 0.07
N GLU A 24 -2.73 9.63 -0.88
CA GLU A 24 -1.71 10.67 -0.73
C GLU A 24 -2.32 12.04 -0.40
N LYS A 25 -3.39 12.45 -1.11
CA LYS A 25 -4.11 13.71 -0.83
C LYS A 25 -4.78 13.77 0.53
N ARG A 26 -5.18 12.63 1.10
CA ARG A 26 -5.88 12.56 2.40
C ARG A 26 -4.91 12.46 3.57
N THR A 27 -3.62 12.29 3.31
CA THR A 27 -2.61 12.05 4.34
C THR A 27 -1.87 13.35 4.63
N PRO A 28 -1.61 13.70 5.91
CA PRO A 28 -1.05 15.00 6.28
C PRO A 28 0.48 15.11 6.07
N LEU A 29 1.07 14.38 5.11
CA LEU A 29 2.50 14.48 4.83
C LEU A 29 2.84 15.82 4.19
N LYS A 30 3.92 16.47 4.64
CA LYS A 30 4.32 17.80 4.13
C LYS A 30 4.87 17.78 2.71
N LYS A 31 5.46 16.65 2.27
CA LYS A 31 6.05 16.52 0.93
C LYS A 31 5.23 15.58 0.06
N ALA A 32 5.12 15.95 -1.21
CA ALA A 32 4.50 15.10 -2.22
C ALA A 32 5.33 13.80 -2.36
N SER A 33 4.68 12.68 -2.10
CA SER A 33 5.26 11.35 -2.23
C SER A 33 5.18 10.81 -3.65
N ASN A 34 4.36 11.42 -4.52
CA ASN A 34 4.21 11.08 -5.94
C ASN A 34 3.99 9.57 -6.16
N LEU A 35 3.10 8.94 -5.39
CA LEU A 35 2.93 7.48 -5.38
C LEU A 35 2.40 6.91 -6.70
N LYS A 36 1.85 7.76 -7.56
CA LYS A 36 1.37 7.42 -8.90
C LYS A 36 2.49 7.10 -9.90
N ILE A 37 3.76 7.36 -9.58
CA ILE A 37 4.86 7.02 -10.51
C ILE A 37 4.99 5.50 -10.61
N PRO A 38 5.29 4.94 -11.81
CA PRO A 38 5.24 3.50 -12.04
C PRO A 38 6.06 2.68 -11.05
N GLU A 39 7.26 3.14 -10.67
CA GLU A 39 8.15 2.42 -9.77
C GLU A 39 7.57 2.27 -8.36
N LYS A 40 7.09 3.36 -7.76
CA LYS A 40 6.46 3.34 -6.41
C LYS A 40 5.14 2.57 -6.44
N MET A 41 4.36 2.76 -7.50
CA MET A 41 3.10 2.05 -7.70
C MET A 41 3.32 0.55 -7.75
N GLN A 42 4.26 0.08 -8.56
CA GLN A 42 4.60 -1.34 -8.67
C GLN A 42 5.10 -1.89 -7.33
N ALA A 43 5.99 -1.16 -6.65
CA ALA A 43 6.54 -1.59 -5.37
C ALA A 43 5.48 -1.73 -4.25
N ILE A 44 4.44 -0.89 -4.26
CA ILE A 44 3.29 -1.00 -3.35
C ILE A 44 2.36 -2.16 -3.78
N HIS A 45 2.13 -2.30 -5.08
CA HIS A 45 1.30 -3.38 -5.64
C HIS A 45 1.87 -4.76 -5.29
N ASP A 46 3.18 -4.98 -5.51
CA ASP A 46 3.85 -6.24 -5.25
C ASP A 46 3.77 -6.65 -3.76
N ARG A 47 3.91 -5.69 -2.85
CA ARG A 47 3.85 -5.92 -1.40
C ARG A 47 2.45 -6.17 -0.87
N SER A 48 1.45 -5.54 -1.48
CA SER A 48 0.04 -5.72 -1.14
C SER A 48 -0.62 -6.88 -1.88
N GLU A 49 0.07 -7.47 -2.85
CA GLU A 49 -0.43 -8.54 -3.74
C GLU A 49 -1.77 -8.17 -4.41
N GLY A 50 -1.99 -6.88 -4.66
CA GLY A 50 -3.22 -6.34 -5.25
C GLY A 50 -4.46 -6.39 -4.34
N THR A 51 -4.30 -6.66 -3.03
CA THR A 51 -5.41 -6.65 -2.08
C THR A 51 -5.65 -5.24 -1.55
N LEU A 52 -6.88 -4.72 -1.66
CA LEU A 52 -7.23 -3.35 -1.25
C LEU A 52 -6.95 -3.09 0.24
N GLY A 53 -7.33 -4.05 1.10
CA GLY A 53 -7.10 -3.95 2.55
C GLY A 53 -5.61 -3.85 2.88
N ASP A 54 -4.81 -4.80 2.39
CA ASP A 54 -3.37 -4.82 2.60
C ASP A 54 -2.65 -3.61 1.99
N MET A 55 -3.10 -3.11 0.85
CA MET A 55 -2.56 -1.87 0.28
C MET A 55 -2.86 -0.67 1.18
N CYS A 56 -4.11 -0.53 1.68
CA CYS A 56 -4.47 0.54 2.61
C CYS A 56 -3.65 0.47 3.91
N ASP A 57 -3.42 -0.73 4.44
CA ASP A 57 -2.64 -0.92 5.66
C ASP A 57 -1.15 -0.68 5.44
N LEU A 58 -0.58 -1.17 4.33
CA LEU A 58 0.80 -0.87 3.93
C LEU A 58 1.02 0.65 3.78
N PHE A 59 0.07 1.33 3.13
CA PHE A 59 0.13 2.78 2.97
C PHE A 59 0.11 3.52 4.33
N LYS A 60 -0.74 3.10 5.27
CA LYS A 60 -0.78 3.68 6.62
C LYS A 60 0.56 3.50 7.33
N GLU A 61 1.13 2.29 7.30
CA GLU A 61 2.42 2.00 7.94
C GLU A 61 3.54 2.87 7.34
N LEU A 62 3.58 3.02 6.03
CA LEU A 62 4.54 3.91 5.35
C LEU A 62 4.36 5.38 5.73
N ALA A 63 3.11 5.86 5.83
CA ALA A 63 2.82 7.23 6.24
C ALA A 63 3.23 7.48 7.69
N ILE A 64 2.95 6.54 8.60
CA ILE A 64 3.35 6.60 10.01
C ILE A 64 4.88 6.63 10.11
N ASP A 65 5.58 5.76 9.37
CA ASP A 65 7.04 5.74 9.33
C ASP A 65 7.60 7.09 8.83
N ALA A 66 7.04 7.65 7.75
CA ALA A 66 7.46 8.96 7.22
C ALA A 66 7.31 10.11 8.23
N ILE A 67 6.25 10.08 9.05
CA ILE A 67 6.04 11.07 10.13
C ILE A 67 7.05 10.82 11.26
N ARG A 68 7.23 9.57 11.70
CA ARG A 68 8.12 9.22 12.81
C ARG A 68 9.59 9.55 12.51
N THR A 69 10.04 9.29 11.29
CA THR A 69 11.42 9.61 10.88
C THR A 69 11.58 11.06 10.42
N LYS A 70 10.52 11.88 10.49
CA LYS A 70 10.49 13.28 10.01
C LYS A 70 10.87 13.47 8.54
N THR A 71 10.78 12.41 7.71
CA THR A 71 11.05 12.54 6.27
C THR A 71 9.90 13.24 5.56
N GLU A 72 8.68 13.08 6.10
CA GLU A 72 7.45 13.72 5.62
C GLU A 72 7.13 13.36 4.15
N GLU A 73 7.68 12.24 3.67
CA GLU A 73 7.54 11.69 2.32
C GLU A 73 7.68 10.16 2.36
N ILE A 74 6.92 9.47 1.50
CA ILE A 74 7.07 8.05 1.18
C ILE A 74 7.95 7.91 -0.07
N SER A 75 9.21 7.54 0.14
CA SER A 75 10.19 7.27 -0.92
C SER A 75 10.14 5.80 -1.37
N LEU A 76 10.70 5.50 -2.55
CA LEU A 76 10.82 4.13 -3.04
C LEU A 76 11.67 3.27 -2.09
N GLU A 77 12.74 3.84 -1.54
CA GLU A 77 13.59 3.19 -0.54
C GLU A 77 12.81 2.78 0.70
N LYS A 78 11.93 3.64 1.22
CA LYS A 78 11.07 3.34 2.37
C LYS A 78 10.06 2.26 2.07
N ILE A 79 9.40 2.33 0.91
CA ILE A 79 8.52 1.26 0.43
C ILE A 79 9.29 -0.05 0.41
N ASN A 80 10.57 -0.01 0.01
CA ASN A 80 11.38 -1.20 -0.09
C ASN A 80 11.88 -1.76 1.24
N ALA A 81 12.22 -0.88 2.18
CA ALA A 81 12.83 -1.22 3.45
C ALA A 81 11.84 -1.56 4.57
N ILE A 82 10.55 -1.19 4.42
CA ILE A 82 9.57 -1.41 5.47
C ILE A 82 9.40 -2.91 5.77
N ASN A 83 9.36 -3.27 7.06
CA ASN A 83 9.14 -4.64 7.51
C ASN A 83 7.68 -5.05 7.35
N TRP A 84 7.26 -5.24 6.11
CA TRP A 84 5.91 -5.66 5.75
C TRP A 84 5.85 -7.15 5.45
N LEU A 85 5.01 -7.88 6.19
CA LEU A 85 4.69 -9.27 5.88
C LEU A 85 3.59 -9.29 4.79
N PRO A 86 3.85 -9.78 3.57
CA PRO A 86 2.84 -9.80 2.51
C PRO A 86 1.70 -10.81 2.80
N PRO A 87 0.53 -10.64 2.16
CA PRO A 87 -0.67 -11.44 2.45
C PRO A 87 -0.46 -12.95 2.29
N SER A 88 0.24 -13.39 1.24
CA SER A 88 0.60 -14.80 1.03
C SER A 88 1.32 -15.43 2.22
N LYS A 89 2.23 -14.68 2.87
CA LYS A 89 2.98 -15.13 4.04
C LYS A 89 2.18 -15.07 5.34
N ARG A 90 1.16 -14.20 5.43
CA ARG A 90 0.24 -14.12 6.59
C ARG A 90 -0.74 -15.29 6.65
N LYS A 91 -1.29 -15.70 5.50
CA LYS A 91 -2.32 -16.75 5.42
C LYS A 91 -1.84 -18.13 5.91
N VAL A 92 -0.54 -18.35 6.02
CA VAL A 92 0.06 -19.56 6.62
C VAL A 92 -0.22 -19.63 8.14
N HIS A 93 -0.44 -18.50 8.81
CA HIS A 93 -0.57 -18.44 10.28
C HIS A 93 -2.01 -18.51 10.80
N GLN A 94 -3.02 -18.54 9.92
CA GLN A 94 -4.44 -18.47 10.30
C GLN A 94 -5.19 -19.82 10.20
N ARG A 95 -4.46 -20.92 9.99
CA ARG A 95 -5.02 -22.30 9.92
C ARG A 95 -4.28 -23.25 10.86
N LEU A 96 -4.08 -22.84 12.11
CA LEU A 96 -3.77 -23.73 13.22
C LEU A 96 -4.84 -23.56 14.30
#